data_AF-T1CMQ1-F1
#
_entry.id   AF-T1CMQ1-F1
#
_cell.length_a   1.000
_cell.length_b   1.000
_cell.length_c   1.000
_cell.angle_alpha   90.00
_cell.angle_beta   90.00
_cell.angle_gamma   90.00
#
_symmetry.space_group_name_H-M   'P 1'
#
loop_
_entity.id
_entity.type
_entity.pdbx_description
1 polymer ?
#
loop_
_entity_poly.entity_id
_entity_poly.type
_entity_poly.pdbx_seq_one_letter_code
_entity_poly.pdbx_strand_id
1 'polypeptide(L)' 'MRLPQELRFPQDVKEVRIRKQGDNLLISPVRPDWDSFFARKPQAPESFLEPRDDAPPQWREPL' A
#
# COMPACT_ATOMS: atom_id res chain seq x y z
N MET A 1 15.24 8.01 -21.07
CA MET A 1 16.04 6.83 -20.68
C MET A 1 15.27 5.58 -21.08
N ARG A 2 15.89 4.61 -21.74
CA ARG A 2 15.26 3.32 -22.08
C ARG A 2 16.04 2.22 -21.37
N LEU A 3 15.35 1.38 -20.60
CA LEU A 3 15.98 0.23 -19.95
C LEU A 3 16.21 -0.89 -21.00
N PRO A 4 17.39 -1.53 -21.00
CA PRO A 4 17.61 -2.80 -21.68
C PRO A 4 16.56 -3.84 -21.29
N GLN A 5 16.30 -4.81 -22.16
CA GLN A 5 15.22 -5.78 -21.97
C GLN A 5 15.41 -6.60 -20.70
N GLU A 6 16.64 -7.02 -20.44
CA GLU A 6 17.09 -7.78 -19.28
C GLU A 6 17.02 -7.01 -17.95
N LEU A 7 16.94 -5.67 -18.02
CA LEU A 7 16.84 -4.79 -16.84
C LEU A 7 15.42 -4.23 -16.64
N ARG A 8 14.43 -4.68 -17.41
CA ARG A 8 13.05 -4.21 -17.25
C ARG A 8 12.48 -4.69 -15.92
N PHE A 9 11.77 -3.78 -15.25
CA PHE A 9 10.93 -4.17 -14.13
C PHE A 9 9.81 -5.11 -14.61
N PRO A 10 9.30 -5.97 -13.70
CA PRO A 10 8.07 -6.73 -13.93
C PRO A 10 6.92 -5.84 -14.43
N GLN A 11 6.01 -6.41 -15.22
CA GLN A 11 4.95 -5.65 -15.91
C GLN A 11 3.97 -4.95 -14.95
N ASP A 12 3.83 -5.46 -13.73
CA ASP A 12 3.01 -4.90 -12.65
C ASP A 12 3.64 -3.66 -12.00
N VAL A 13 4.94 -3.42 -12.17
CA VAL A 13 5.60 -2.20 -11.69
C VAL A 13 5.24 -1.03 -12.60
N LYS A 14 4.36 -0.15 -12.11
CA LYS A 14 3.96 1.09 -12.81
C LYS A 14 4.67 2.34 -12.32
N GLU A 15 5.27 2.28 -11.14
CA GLU A 15 5.90 3.42 -10.49
C GLU A 15 7.24 3.03 -9.87
N VAL A 16 8.23 3.92 -9.99
CA VAL A 16 9.57 3.73 -9.43
C VAL A 16 10.01 4.97 -8.67
N ARG A 17 10.75 4.76 -7.59
CA ARG A 17 11.46 5.80 -6.86
C ARG A 17 12.87 5.91 -7.43
N ILE A 18 13.28 7.13 -7.76
CA ILE A 18 14.62 7.46 -8.25
C ILE A 18 15.35 8.25 -7.17
N ARG A 19 16.55 7.82 -6.79
CA ARG A 19 17.42 8.52 -5.83
C ARG A 19 18.82 8.69 -6.41
N LYS A 20 19.41 9.87 -6.21
CA LYS A 20 20.81 10.14 -6.57
C LYS A 20 21.73 9.57 -5.50
N GLN A 21 22.79 8.87 -5.91
CA GLN A 21 23.83 8.32 -5.05
C GLN A 21 25.19 8.67 -5.64
N GLY A 22 25.77 9.80 -5.21
CA GLY A 22 26.94 10.37 -5.88
C GLY A 22 26.59 10.72 -7.34
N ASP A 23 27.36 10.19 -8.29
CA ASP A 23 27.10 10.34 -9.72
C ASP A 23 26.17 9.27 -10.31
N ASN A 24 25.66 8.36 -9.47
CA ASN A 24 24.76 7.27 -9.86
C ASN A 24 23.29 7.60 -9.57
N LEU A 25 22.39 6.90 -10.26
CA LEU A 25 20.96 6.85 -9.95
C LEU A 25 20.57 5.45 -9.50
N LEU A 26 19.98 5.35 -8.30
CA LEU A 26 19.32 4.15 -7.83
C LEU A 26 17.84 4.22 -8.18
N ILE A 27 17.35 3.21 -8.92
CA ILE A 27 15.96 3.10 -9.35
C ILE A 27 15.36 1.86 -8.71
N SER A 28 14.30 2.03 -7.91
CA SER A 28 13.63 0.93 -7.21
C SER A 28 12.11 1.02 -7.37
N PRO A 29 11.36 -0.10 -7.48
CA PRO A 29 9.91 -0.06 -7.50
C PRO A 29 9.35 0.65 -6.27
N VAL A 30 8.29 1.44 -6.45
CA VAL A 30 7.47 1.90 -5.32
C VAL A 30 6.64 0.72 -4.86
N ARG A 31 6.84 0.28 -3.61
CA ARG A 31 6.00 -0.72 -2.97
C ARG A 31 5.05 -0.03 -2.01
N PRO A 32 3.79 -0.47 -1.91
CA PRO A 32 2.91 -0.02 -0.84
C PRO A 32 3.55 -0.33 0.50
N ASP A 33 3.76 0.70 1.30
CA ASP A 33 4.17 0.64 2.70
C ASP A 33 3.12 1.36 3.57
N TRP A 34 3.23 1.23 4.89
CA TRP A 34 2.28 1.85 5.81
C TRP A 34 2.27 3.38 5.69
N ASP A 35 3.43 4.00 5.50
CA ASP A 35 3.54 5.45 5.32
C ASP A 35 2.75 5.92 4.09
N SER A 36 2.92 5.25 2.94
CA SER A 36 2.20 5.55 1.70
C SER A 36 0.70 5.24 1.80
N PHE A 37 0.30 4.27 2.63
CA PHE A 37 -1.10 3.97 2.89
C PHE A 37 -1.76 5.12 3.65
N PHE A 38 -1.16 5.57 4.75
CA PHE A 38 -1.71 6.65 5.59
C PHE A 38 -1.55 8.04 4.99
N ALA A 39 -0.60 8.26 4.07
CA ALA A 39 -0.49 9.50 3.31
C ALA A 39 -1.65 9.71 2.32
N ARG A 40 -2.37 8.65 1.94
CA ARG A 40 -3.53 8.75 1.05
C ARG A 40 -4.75 9.24 1.82
N LYS A 41 -5.56 10.09 1.18
CA LYS A 41 -6.87 10.45 1.73
C LYS A 41 -7.73 9.19 1.87
N PRO A 42 -8.39 8.96 3.03
CA PRO A 42 -9.36 7.88 3.17
C PRO A 42 -10.39 7.94 2.04
N GLN A 43 -10.60 6.81 1.36
CA GLN A 43 -11.62 6.70 0.32
C GLN A 43 -13.00 6.34 0.89
N ALA A 44 -13.01 5.89 2.14
CA ALA A 44 -14.25 5.57 2.84
C ALA A 44 -15.10 6.84 3.03
N PRO A 45 -16.42 6.76 2.81
CA PRO A 45 -17.33 7.86 3.13
C PRO A 45 -17.35 8.13 4.64
N GLU A 46 -17.81 9.31 5.05
CA GLU A 46 -17.89 9.70 6.45
C GLU A 46 -18.76 8.75 7.29
N SER A 47 -19.83 8.20 6.68
CA SER A 47 -20.71 7.22 7.31
C SER A 47 -20.17 5.78 7.31
N PHE A 48 -18.94 5.56 6.88
CA PHE A 48 -18.38 4.21 6.80
C PHE A 48 -18.24 3.62 8.19
N LEU A 49 -18.95 2.51 8.42
CA LEU A 49 -19.10 1.84 9.72
C LEU A 49 -20.05 2.54 10.71
N GLU A 50 -21.04 3.30 10.25
CA GLU A 50 -22.12 3.80 11.11
C GLU A 50 -23.50 3.21 10.72
N PRO A 51 -24.28 2.63 11.66
CA PRO A 51 -23.93 2.21 13.03
C PRO A 51 -23.17 0.87 13.05
N ARG A 52 -22.35 0.64 14.08
CA ARG A 52 -21.73 -0.68 14.35
C ARG A 52 -22.63 -1.47 15.27
N ASP A 53 -23.11 -2.62 14.80
CA ASP A 53 -23.85 -3.57 15.62
C ASP A 53 -22.90 -4.37 16.52
N ASP A 54 -22.47 -3.74 17.61
CA ASP A 54 -21.51 -4.26 18.60
C ASP A 54 -22.24 -4.85 19.81
N ALA A 55 -23.13 -5.82 19.56
CA ALA A 55 -23.85 -6.52 20.60
C ALA A 55 -22.88 -7.29 21.52
N PRO A 56 -23.14 -7.35 22.84
CA PRO A 56 -22.28 -8.08 23.76
C PRO A 56 -22.22 -9.58 23.41
N PRO A 57 -21.10 -10.25 23.74
CA PRO A 57 -20.99 -11.68 23.51
C PRO A 57 -22.11 -12.44 24.22
N GLN A 58 -22.73 -13.39 23.51
CA GLN A 58 -23.75 -14.26 24.09
C GLN A 58 -23.11 -15.32 24.99
N TRP A 59 -23.74 -15.59 26.13
CA TRP A 59 -23.36 -16.71 26.98
C TRP A 59 -23.76 -18.04 26.32
N ARG A 60 -22.90 -19.07 26.48
CA ARG A 60 -23.13 -20.44 26.00
C ARG A 60 -22.71 -21.45 27.06
N GLU A 61 -23.42 -22.58 27.12
CA GLU A 61 -23.02 -23.71 27.97
C GLU A 61 -21.67 -24.28 27.46
N PRO A 62 -20.68 -24.50 28.35
CA PRO A 62 -19.44 -25.19 28.00
C PRO A 62 -19.71 -26.68 27.73
N LEU A 63 -18.98 -27.24 26.76
CA LEU A 63 -19.05 -28.66 26.36
C LEU A 63 -18.56 -29.61 27.45
#